data_AF-A0A845XYZ9-F1
#
_entry.id   AF-A0A845XYZ9-F1
#
_cell.length_a   1.000
_cell.length_b   1.000
_cell.length_c   1.000
_cell.angle_alpha   90.00
_cell.angle_beta   90.00
_cell.angle_gamma   90.00
#
_symmetry.space_group_name_H-M   'P 1'
#
loop_
_entity.id
_entity.type
_entity.pdbx_description
1 polymer ?
#
loop_
_entity_poly.entity_id
_entity_poly.type
_entity_poly.pdbx_seq_one_letter_code
_entity_poly.pdbx_strand_id
1 'polypeptide(L)'
;MLDLDGTVRTTISGKKFINDPHDQKLIPGVREKIASVHNDWIIVGVTNQGGVPDHKSLESCLVEQKHTLELLPKMQSIYCAPGMEGNECFKVDQKYRFLIQGGQRNFRKPSPGMLHLAVHEFRKFFVLDDCLMVGDRDEDKEAALAAGVKFAWAHEWNTLVLK
;
A
#
# COMPACT_ATOMS: atom_id res chain seq x y z
N MET A 1 6.36 4.31 -1.45
CA MET A 1 5.19 3.41 -1.58
C MET A 1 5.40 2.25 -0.65
N LEU A 2 4.38 1.85 0.09
CA LEU A 2 4.47 0.79 1.10
C LEU A 2 3.42 -0.27 0.80
N ASP A 3 3.80 -1.54 0.78
CA ASP A 3 2.83 -2.61 1.01
C ASP A 3 2.19 -2.46 2.40
N LEU A 4 1.02 -3.06 2.59
CA LEU A 4 0.30 -2.99 3.86
C LEU A 4 0.39 -4.28 4.67
N ASP A 5 -0.05 -5.41 4.14
CA ASP A 5 -0.28 -6.65 4.89
C ASP A 5 0.99 -7.48 5.04
N GLY A 6 1.67 -7.35 6.18
CA GLY A 6 3.00 -7.93 6.42
C GLY A 6 4.11 -6.89 6.40
N THR A 7 3.84 -5.68 5.90
CA THR A 7 4.80 -4.57 5.81
C THR A 7 4.49 -3.42 6.77
N VAL A 8 3.27 -2.90 6.75
CA VAL A 8 2.83 -1.78 7.61
C VAL A 8 2.01 -2.29 8.79
N ARG A 9 1.16 -3.28 8.55
CA ARG A 9 0.19 -3.81 9.51
C ARG A 9 0.18 -5.33 9.48
N THR A 10 -0.36 -5.90 10.55
CA THR A 10 -0.60 -7.33 10.72
C THR A 10 -1.89 -7.54 11.49
N THR A 11 -2.37 -8.77 11.59
CA THR A 11 -3.60 -9.07 12.33
C THR A 11 -3.39 -8.96 13.85
N ILE A 12 -4.44 -8.61 14.58
CA ILE A 12 -4.45 -8.70 16.04
C ILE A 12 -4.59 -10.17 16.45
N SER A 13 -5.46 -10.90 15.75
CA SER A 13 -5.84 -12.29 16.00
C SER A 13 -4.74 -13.31 15.72
N GLY A 14 -3.68 -12.93 14.99
CA GLY A 14 -2.65 -13.85 14.51
C GLY A 14 -3.06 -14.65 13.26
N LYS A 15 -4.25 -14.39 12.69
CA LYS A 15 -4.63 -14.94 11.38
C LYS A 15 -3.72 -14.39 10.28
N LYS A 16 -3.60 -15.13 9.18
CA LYS A 16 -2.77 -14.72 8.04
C LYS A 16 -3.32 -13.48 7.30
N PHE A 17 -4.64 -13.33 7.24
CA PHE A 17 -5.29 -12.28 6.47
C PHE A 17 -6.24 -11.47 7.36
N ILE A 18 -6.30 -10.16 7.12
CA ILE A 18 -7.28 -9.26 7.73
C ILE A 18 -8.59 -9.46 6.98
N ASN A 19 -9.60 -10.05 7.61
CA ASN A 19 -10.96 -10.18 7.05
C ASN A 19 -11.97 -9.27 7.75
N ASP A 20 -11.61 -8.78 8.94
CA ASP A 20 -12.35 -7.79 9.72
C ASP A 20 -11.50 -6.51 9.76
N PRO A 21 -12.03 -5.33 9.39
CA PRO A 21 -11.31 -4.06 9.43
C PRO A 21 -10.71 -3.72 10.80
N HIS A 22 -11.26 -4.26 11.89
CA HIS A 22 -10.76 -4.04 13.24
C HIS A 22 -9.73 -5.09 13.69
N ASP A 23 -9.50 -6.15 12.91
CA ASP A 23 -8.46 -7.15 13.15
C ASP A 23 -7.12 -6.73 12.53
N GLN A 24 -6.70 -5.49 12.80
CA GLN A 24 -5.43 -4.97 12.31
C GLN A 24 -4.71 -4.14 13.36
N LYS A 25 -3.38 -4.24 13.39
CA LYS A 25 -2.49 -3.40 14.19
C LYS A 25 -1.24 -3.07 13.39
N LEU A 26 -0.61 -1.93 13.71
CA LEU A 26 0.66 -1.57 13.10
C LEU A 26 1.76 -2.54 13.55
N ILE A 27 2.66 -2.87 12.62
CA ILE A 27 3.90 -3.56 12.95
C ILE A 27 4.79 -2.59 13.76
N PRO A 28 5.48 -3.04 14.82
CA PRO A 28 6.34 -2.18 15.64
C PRO A 28 7.37 -1.40 14.80
N GLY A 29 7.56 -0.11 15.12
CA GLY A 29 8.51 0.76 14.44
C GLY A 29 7.97 1.46 13.19
N VAL A 30 6.86 0.99 12.60
CA VAL A 30 6.31 1.57 11.36
C VAL A 30 5.86 3.01 11.56
N ARG A 31 5.21 3.30 12.68
CA ARG A 31 4.74 4.65 12.99
C ARG A 31 5.91 5.62 13.13
N GLU A 32 6.92 5.21 13.86
CA GLU A 32 8.15 5.98 14.11
C GLU A 32 8.92 6.19 12.81
N LYS A 33 9.04 5.15 11.98
CA LYS A 33 9.71 5.22 10.70
C LYS A 33 9.03 6.21 9.76
N ILE A 34 7.72 6.10 9.60
CA ILE A 34 6.92 7.05 8.81
C ILE A 34 7.08 8.46 9.37
N ALA A 35 7.00 8.64 10.69
CA ALA A 35 7.17 9.94 11.33
C ALA A 35 8.55 10.56 11.02
N SER A 36 9.62 9.76 11.02
CA SER A 36 10.97 10.24 10.77
C SER A 36 11.22 10.73 9.34
N VAL A 37 10.43 10.28 8.36
CA VAL A 37 10.66 10.57 6.92
C VAL A 37 9.55 11.39 6.28
N HIS A 38 8.45 11.66 6.98
CA HIS A 38 7.25 12.26 6.38
C HIS A 38 7.44 13.69 5.86
N ASN A 39 8.51 14.39 6.26
CA ASN A 39 8.78 15.75 5.78
C ASN A 39 9.38 15.74 4.38
N ASP A 40 10.12 14.69 4.04
CA ASP A 40 10.88 14.58 2.79
C ASP A 40 10.21 13.61 1.80
N TRP A 41 9.32 12.73 2.29
CA TRP A 41 8.68 11.70 1.49
C TRP A 41 7.17 11.86 1.39
N ILE A 42 6.65 11.65 0.18
CA ILE A 42 5.23 11.38 -0.04
C ILE A 42 4.99 9.90 0.25
N ILE A 43 4.18 9.63 1.27
CA ILE A 43 3.94 8.26 1.76
C ILE A 43 2.55 7.80 1.31
N VAL A 44 2.50 6.68 0.59
CA VAL A 44 1.27 6.04 0.12
C VAL A 44 1.34 4.53 0.29
N GLY A 45 0.19 3.90 0.53
CA GLY A 45 0.03 2.44 0.59
C GLY A 45 -0.36 1.84 -0.76
N VAL A 46 0.07 0.62 -1.05
CA VAL A 46 -0.33 -0.18 -2.22
C VAL A 46 -0.59 -1.64 -1.82
N THR A 47 -1.80 -2.15 -1.98
CA THR A 47 -2.18 -3.45 -1.40
C THR A 47 -3.00 -4.35 -2.33
N ASN A 48 -2.70 -5.65 -2.31
CA ASN A 48 -3.47 -6.69 -2.97
C ASN A 48 -4.53 -7.22 -1.99
N GLN A 49 -5.81 -7.16 -2.34
CA GLN A 49 -6.91 -7.59 -1.48
C GLN A 49 -7.66 -8.78 -2.09
N GLY A 50 -6.95 -9.91 -2.20
CA GLY A 50 -7.44 -11.14 -2.83
C GLY A 50 -8.62 -11.80 -2.14
N GLY A 51 -8.89 -11.48 -0.88
CA GLY A 51 -10.07 -11.97 -0.15
C GLY A 51 -11.38 -11.28 -0.53
N VAL A 52 -11.37 -10.32 -1.46
CA VAL A 52 -12.59 -9.71 -1.99
C VAL A 52 -13.02 -10.46 -3.26
N PRO A 53 -14.28 -10.93 -3.38
CA PRO A 53 -15.37 -10.85 -2.40
C PRO A 53 -15.46 -12.06 -1.45
N ASP A 54 -14.65 -13.10 -1.64
CA ASP A 54 -14.89 -14.43 -1.04
C ASP A 54 -14.77 -14.50 0.49
N HIS A 55 -14.00 -13.60 1.10
CA HIS A 55 -13.73 -13.56 2.55
C HIS A 55 -14.17 -12.26 3.22
N LYS A 56 -14.32 -11.18 2.44
CA LYS A 56 -14.85 -9.89 2.90
C LYS A 56 -15.45 -9.12 1.73
N SER A 57 -16.43 -8.27 2.03
CA SER A 57 -17.00 -7.37 1.04
C SER A 57 -16.00 -6.31 0.60
N LEU A 58 -16.22 -5.71 -0.57
CA LEU A 58 -15.47 -4.54 -1.02
C LEU A 58 -15.60 -3.39 -0.02
N GLU A 59 -16.79 -3.16 0.55
CA GLU A 59 -17.01 -2.14 1.57
C GLU A 59 -16.12 -2.37 2.80
N SER A 60 -16.09 -3.60 3.32
CA SER A 60 -15.21 -3.98 4.43
C SER A 60 -13.74 -3.71 4.09
N CYS A 61 -13.31 -4.11 2.88
CA CYS A 61 -11.97 -3.82 2.38
C CYS A 61 -11.64 -2.32 2.34
N LEU A 62 -12.59 -1.45 1.98
CA LEU A 62 -12.40 0.00 1.96
C LEU A 62 -12.36 0.61 3.37
N VAL A 63 -13.20 0.12 4.28
CA VAL A 63 -13.17 0.50 5.71
C VAL A 63 -11.84 0.11 6.36
N GLU A 64 -11.29 -1.05 6.01
CA GLU A 64 -9.96 -1.48 6.46
C GLU A 64 -8.86 -0.48 6.05
N GLN A 65 -8.87 -0.01 4.80
CA GLN A 65 -7.88 0.98 4.34
C GLN A 65 -8.07 2.33 5.04
N LYS A 66 -9.32 2.75 5.23
CA LYS A 66 -9.64 3.94 6.03
C LYS A 66 -9.06 3.83 7.44
N HIS A 67 -9.23 2.69 8.10
CA HIS A 67 -8.69 2.50 9.45
C HIS A 67 -7.16 2.54 9.48
N THR A 68 -6.48 2.03 8.45
CA THR A 68 -5.02 2.20 8.31
C THR A 68 -4.62 3.68 8.21
N LEU A 69 -5.36 4.50 7.46
CA LEU A 69 -5.10 5.94 7.36
C LEU A 69 -5.33 6.69 8.69
N GLU A 70 -6.30 6.25 9.50
CA GLU A 70 -6.51 6.76 10.87
C GLU A 70 -5.32 6.43 11.77
N LEU A 71 -4.76 5.23 11.65
CA LEU A 71 -3.56 4.82 12.38
C LEU A 71 -2.28 5.52 11.89
N LEU A 72 -2.26 5.96 10.63
CA LEU A 72 -1.10 6.58 9.97
C LEU A 72 -1.49 7.90 9.28
N PRO A 73 -1.77 8.98 10.03
CA PRO A 73 -2.23 10.24 9.46
C PRO A 73 -1.22 10.95 8.53
N LYS A 74 0.04 10.47 8.50
CA LYS A 74 1.09 10.95 7.59
C LYS A 74 1.13 10.20 6.25
N MET A 75 0.39 9.10 6.10
CA MET A 75 0.17 8.43 4.81
C MET A 75 -0.94 9.15 4.06
N GLN A 76 -0.69 9.61 2.83
CA GLN A 76 -1.63 10.46 2.10
C GLN A 76 -2.80 9.69 1.49
N SER A 77 -2.54 8.50 0.97
CA SER A 77 -3.54 7.63 0.33
C SER A 77 -3.10 6.18 0.29
N ILE A 78 -4.06 5.29 0.06
CA ILE A 78 -3.87 3.86 -0.17
C ILE A 78 -4.51 3.51 -1.52
N TYR A 79 -3.78 2.78 -2.35
CA TYR A 79 -4.26 2.14 -3.56
C TYR A 79 -4.45 0.65 -3.30
N CYS A 80 -5.61 0.12 -3.64
CA CYS A 80 -6.03 -1.22 -3.30
C CYS A 80 -6.56 -1.93 -4.56
N ALA A 81 -5.96 -3.06 -4.91
CA ALA A 81 -6.45 -3.94 -5.97
C ALA A 81 -7.29 -5.07 -5.35
N PRO A 82 -8.63 -5.02 -5.41
CA PRO A 82 -9.48 -6.10 -4.89
C PRO A 82 -9.49 -7.31 -5.81
N GLY A 83 -9.69 -8.48 -5.21
CA GLY A 83 -9.80 -9.75 -5.92
C GLY A 83 -8.50 -10.22 -6.56
N MET A 84 -8.63 -11.25 -7.39
CA MET A 84 -7.50 -11.96 -8.00
C MET A 84 -7.18 -11.45 -9.41
N GLU A 85 -8.15 -10.86 -10.10
CA GLU A 85 -8.01 -10.45 -11.50
C GLU A 85 -7.15 -9.19 -11.68
N GLY A 86 -7.20 -8.25 -10.74
CA GLY A 86 -6.45 -6.99 -10.83
C GLY A 86 -6.99 -6.00 -11.87
N ASN A 87 -8.25 -6.13 -12.28
CA ASN A 87 -8.89 -5.24 -13.26
C ASN A 87 -9.26 -3.86 -12.70
N GLU A 88 -9.30 -3.74 -11.37
CA GLU A 88 -9.73 -2.53 -10.66
C GLU A 88 -8.70 -2.11 -9.62
N CYS A 89 -8.61 -0.81 -9.41
CA CYS A 89 -7.91 -0.21 -8.29
C CYS A 89 -8.80 0.83 -7.61
N PHE A 90 -8.91 0.72 -6.29
CA PHE A 90 -9.59 1.67 -5.43
C PHE A 90 -8.56 2.49 -4.70
N LYS A 91 -8.68 3.82 -4.78
CA LYS A 91 -7.90 4.73 -3.95
C LYS A 91 -8.74 5.20 -2.76
N VAL A 92 -8.17 5.15 -1.57
CA VAL A 92 -8.70 5.78 -0.35
C VAL A 92 -7.73 6.89 0.07
N ASP A 93 -8.22 8.12 0.27
CA ASP A 93 -7.41 9.24 0.78
C ASP A 93 -7.78 9.67 2.20
N GLN A 94 -7.03 10.60 2.78
CA GLN A 94 -7.28 11.17 4.12
C GLN A 94 -8.64 11.89 4.26
N LYS A 95 -9.32 12.20 3.15
CA LYS A 95 -10.70 12.72 3.15
C LYS A 95 -11.74 11.61 2.99
N TYR A 96 -11.32 10.36 3.03
CA TYR A 96 -12.11 9.15 2.80
C TYR A 96 -12.84 9.17 1.45
N ARG A 97 -12.22 9.79 0.44
CA ARG A 97 -12.73 9.74 -0.93
C ARG A 97 -12.29 8.45 -1.59
N PHE A 98 -13.22 7.84 -2.31
CA PHE A 98 -13.00 6.63 -3.09
C PHE A 98 -12.89 6.99 -4.57
N LEU A 99 -11.76 6.67 -5.20
CA LEU A 99 -11.63 6.76 -6.65
C LEU A 99 -11.41 5.36 -7.21
N ILE A 100 -12.21 5.02 -8.22
CA ILE A 100 -12.11 3.75 -8.93
C ILE A 100 -11.39 4.01 -10.24
N GLN A 101 -10.37 3.21 -10.51
CA GLN A 101 -9.78 3.14 -11.82
C GLN A 101 -9.89 1.70 -12.33
N GLY A 102 -10.61 1.54 -13.44
CA GLY A 102 -10.69 0.29 -14.21
C GLY A 102 -9.99 0.44 -15.56
N GLY A 103 -9.57 -0.68 -16.17
CA GLY A 103 -9.03 -0.73 -17.54
C GLY A 103 -7.75 -1.54 -17.69
N GLN A 104 -7.02 -1.33 -18.80
CA GLN A 104 -5.86 -2.13 -19.29
C GLN A 104 -4.63 -2.20 -18.37
N ARG A 105 -4.69 -1.65 -17.15
CA ARG A 105 -3.55 -1.60 -16.23
C ARG A 105 -3.78 -2.66 -15.17
N ASN A 106 -3.26 -3.86 -15.34
CA ASN A 106 -3.28 -4.90 -14.31
C ASN A 106 -2.77 -4.30 -12.98
N PHE A 107 -3.66 -4.10 -12.01
CA PHE A 107 -3.38 -3.36 -10.78
C PHE A 107 -2.82 -4.25 -9.69
N ARG A 108 -3.18 -5.54 -9.69
CA ARG A 108 -2.73 -6.51 -8.70
C ARG A 108 -1.24 -6.80 -8.89
N LYS A 109 -0.45 -6.62 -7.81
CA LYS A 109 0.97 -7.01 -7.78
C LYS A 109 1.08 -8.52 -8.11
N PRO A 110 2.04 -8.96 -8.94
CA PRO A 110 3.26 -8.26 -9.35
C PRO A 110 3.12 -7.25 -10.51
N SER A 111 1.92 -7.01 -11.03
CA SER A 111 1.75 -5.97 -12.05
C SER A 111 1.94 -4.57 -11.45
N PRO A 112 2.52 -3.61 -12.21
CA PRO A 112 2.90 -2.30 -11.68
C PRO A 112 1.74 -1.29 -11.63
N GLY A 113 0.50 -1.70 -11.93
CA GLY A 113 -0.62 -0.79 -12.15
C GLY A 113 -0.85 0.18 -10.99
N MET A 114 -0.89 -0.30 -9.74
CA MET A 114 -1.05 0.56 -8.57
C MET A 114 0.11 1.56 -8.40
N LEU A 115 1.35 1.11 -8.61
CA LEU A 115 2.54 1.95 -8.50
C LEU A 115 2.53 3.05 -9.57
N HIS A 116 2.13 2.73 -10.81
CA HIS A 116 1.97 3.72 -11.87
C HIS A 116 0.90 4.78 -11.54
N LEU A 117 -0.18 4.42 -10.85
CA LEU A 117 -1.17 5.40 -10.40
C LEU A 117 -0.58 6.35 -9.36
N ALA A 118 0.06 5.80 -8.34
CA ALA A 118 0.74 6.59 -7.32
C ALA A 118 1.78 7.53 -7.94
N VAL A 119 2.65 7.02 -8.81
CA VAL A 119 3.66 7.82 -9.52
C VAL A 119 3.00 8.93 -10.34
N HIS A 120 1.98 8.58 -11.14
CA HIS A 120 1.30 9.54 -12.01
C HIS A 120 0.65 10.68 -11.21
N GLU A 121 0.04 10.38 -10.06
CA GLU A 121 -0.61 11.37 -9.20
C GLU A 121 0.38 12.41 -8.67
N PHE A 122 1.57 11.95 -8.24
CA PHE A 122 2.54 12.79 -7.55
C PHE A 122 3.74 13.23 -8.41
N ARG A 123 3.74 12.90 -9.72
CA ARG A 123 4.86 13.14 -10.66
C ARG A 123 5.41 14.56 -10.75
N LYS A 124 4.70 15.55 -10.20
CA LYS A 124 5.15 16.96 -10.17
C LYS A 124 6.12 17.24 -9.02
N PHE A 125 6.27 16.33 -8.07
CA PHE A 125 7.01 16.54 -6.83
C PHE A 125 8.33 15.76 -6.74
N PHE A 126 8.60 14.85 -7.69
CA PHE A 126 9.80 14.00 -7.70
C PHE A 126 10.14 13.52 -9.11
N VAL A 127 11.29 12.86 -9.24
CA VAL A 127 11.64 12.02 -10.39
C VAL A 127 11.52 10.54 -10.01
N LEU A 128 11.36 9.66 -11.00
CA LEU A 128 11.08 8.24 -10.76
C LEU A 128 12.19 7.54 -9.94
N ASP A 129 13.44 7.94 -10.14
CA ASP A 129 14.61 7.40 -9.43
C ASP A 129 14.58 7.67 -7.92
N ASP A 130 13.79 8.64 -7.47
CA ASP A 130 13.59 8.94 -6.04
C ASP A 130 12.45 8.12 -5.42
N CYS A 131 11.77 7.27 -6.21
CA CYS A 131 10.71 6.42 -5.71
C CYS A 131 11.26 5.12 -5.11
N LEU A 132 10.72 4.77 -3.93
CA LEU A 132 10.98 3.50 -3.25
C LEU A 132 9.67 2.76 -3.01
N MET A 133 9.63 1.47 -3.36
CA MET A 133 8.62 0.51 -2.93
C MET A 133 9.18 -0.35 -1.79
N VAL A 134 8.44 -0.48 -0.70
CA VAL A 134 8.78 -1.36 0.42
C VAL A 134 7.74 -2.45 0.52
N GLY A 135 8.15 -3.71 0.62
CA GLY A 135 7.24 -4.84 0.77
C GLY A 135 7.87 -6.07 1.41
N ASP A 136 7.04 -7.06 1.76
CA ASP A 136 7.44 -8.30 2.43
C ASP A 136 7.39 -9.53 1.49
N ARG A 137 6.92 -9.38 0.25
CA ARG A 137 6.78 -10.48 -0.71
C ARG A 137 7.47 -10.23 -2.04
N ASP A 138 7.76 -11.31 -2.75
CA ASP A 138 8.34 -11.25 -4.10
C ASP A 138 7.45 -10.44 -5.07
N GLU A 139 6.13 -10.53 -4.93
CA GLU A 139 5.20 -9.76 -5.76
C GLU A 139 5.38 -8.24 -5.60
N ASP A 140 5.82 -7.75 -4.43
CA ASP A 140 6.14 -6.34 -4.22
C ASP A 140 7.41 -5.92 -4.97
N LYS A 141 8.43 -6.77 -4.90
CA LYS A 141 9.71 -6.57 -5.60
C LYS A 141 9.52 -6.59 -7.11
N GLU A 142 8.75 -7.54 -7.61
CA GLU A 142 8.44 -7.66 -9.03
C GLU A 142 7.62 -6.47 -9.53
N ALA A 143 6.62 -6.01 -8.76
CA ALA A 143 5.87 -4.80 -9.09
C ALA A 143 6.77 -3.55 -9.11
N ALA A 144 7.70 -3.44 -8.15
CA ALA A 144 8.66 -2.35 -8.11
C ALA A 144 9.56 -2.33 -9.36
N LEU A 145 10.13 -3.49 -9.70
CA LEU A 145 10.96 -3.66 -10.90
C LEU A 145 10.19 -3.33 -12.18
N ALA A 146 8.96 -3.84 -12.32
CA ALA A 146 8.10 -3.59 -13.47
C ALA A 146 7.69 -2.11 -13.58
N ALA A 147 7.62 -1.38 -12.46
CA ALA A 147 7.34 0.05 -12.43
C ALA A 147 8.60 0.94 -12.60
N GLY A 148 9.80 0.34 -12.63
CA GLY A 148 11.06 1.08 -12.67
C GLY A 148 11.38 1.85 -11.39
N VAL A 149 10.88 1.40 -10.23
CA VAL A 149 11.16 2.04 -8.93
C VAL A 149 12.10 1.17 -8.09
N LYS A 150 12.83 1.80 -7.16
CA LYS A 150 13.70 1.08 -6.23
C LYS A 150 12.85 0.20 -5.30
N PHE A 151 13.43 -0.89 -4.82
CA PHE A 151 12.79 -1.80 -3.87
C PHE A 151 13.61 -1.97 -2.60
N ALA A 152 12.94 -2.11 -1.46
CA ALA A 152 13.53 -2.53 -0.20
C ALA A 152 12.62 -3.54 0.50
N TRP A 153 13.21 -4.53 1.19
CA TRP A 153 12.44 -5.45 2.00
C TRP A 153 11.94 -4.79 3.29
N ALA A 154 10.73 -5.14 3.71
CA ALA A 154 10.12 -4.61 4.94
C ALA A 154 11.00 -4.84 6.18
N HIS A 155 11.65 -6.01 6.28
CA HIS A 155 12.52 -6.35 7.41
C HIS A 155 13.82 -5.53 7.46
N GLU A 156 14.23 -4.92 6.35
CA GLU A 156 15.40 -4.04 6.27
C GLU A 156 15.01 -2.57 6.45
N TRP A 157 13.78 -2.20 6.05
CA TRP A 157 13.32 -0.82 5.92
C TRP A 157 13.45 0.02 7.18
N ASN A 158 13.17 -0.56 8.35
CA ASN A 158 13.30 0.17 9.63
C ASN A 158 14.73 0.65 9.89
N THR A 159 15.73 -0.04 9.35
CA THR A 159 17.16 0.30 9.50
C THR A 159 17.73 1.15 8.37
N LEU A 160 17.01 1.27 7.24
CA LEU A 160 17.48 2.04 6.10
C LEU A 160 17.54 3.53 6.42
N VAL A 161 18.69 4.16 6.18
CA VAL A 161 18.81 5.61 6.18
C VAL A 161 18.33 6.12 4.81
N LEU A 162 17.12 6.67 4.78
CA LEU A 162 16.60 7.35 3.60
C LEU A 162 17.17 8.77 3.60
N LYS A 163 17.81 9.17 2.51
CA LYS A 163 18.32 10.52 2.28
C LYS A 163 17.44 11.24 1.28
#